data_AF-A0A9Q3Z058-F1
#
_entry.id   AF-A0A9Q3Z058-F1
#
_cell.length_a   1.000
_cell.length_b   1.000
_cell.length_c   1.000
_cell.angle_alpha   90.00
_cell.angle_beta   90.00
_cell.angle_gamma   90.00
#
_symmetry.space_group_name_H-M   'P 1'
#
loop_
_entity.id
_entity.type
_entity.pdbx_description
1 polymer ?
#
loop_
_entity_poly.entity_id
_entity_poly.type
_entity_poly.pdbx_seq_one_letter_code
_entity_poly.pdbx_strand_id
1 'polypeptide(L)'
;MFGVWNEEQENFLKDNYKYMTYKEIGEKINKSENAVSKKAQFFNLKKIERNKIELPRETQVRREINGRMKMKKYGIDKEIGDKAIIKTRYGLKSPIRILEGEIIFKSKNIITIQSKNYKESFMFSEFYTGQAVLI
;
A
#
# COMPACT_ATOMS: atom_id res chain seq x y z
N MET A 1 22.73 -5.93 -22.94
CA MET A 1 22.32 -6.35 -24.30
C MET A 1 20.81 -6.37 -24.38
N PHE A 2 20.21 -5.50 -25.20
CA PHE A 2 18.78 -5.57 -25.52
C PHE A 2 18.60 -6.76 -26.45
N GLY A 3 18.19 -7.92 -25.91
CA GLY A 3 18.03 -9.12 -26.72
C GLY A 3 17.04 -8.85 -27.86
N VAL A 4 17.40 -9.32 -29.06
CA VAL A 4 16.62 -9.19 -30.30
C VAL A 4 15.16 -9.58 -30.04
N TRP A 5 14.22 -8.76 -30.53
CA TRP A 5 12.78 -9.06 -30.53
C TRP A 5 12.43 -9.69 -31.87
N ASN A 6 11.68 -10.79 -31.85
CA ASN A 6 11.07 -11.32 -33.07
C ASN A 6 9.61 -10.82 -33.19
N GLU A 7 9.01 -11.00 -34.38
CA GLU A 7 7.65 -10.53 -34.64
C GLU A 7 6.61 -11.19 -33.73
N GLU A 8 6.76 -12.47 -33.41
CA GLU A 8 5.86 -13.19 -32.49
C GLU A 8 5.85 -12.55 -31.09
N GLN A 9 7.02 -12.17 -30.57
CA GLN A 9 7.16 -11.51 -29.28
C GLN A 9 6.54 -10.10 -29.29
N GLU A 10 6.70 -9.37 -30.39
CA GLU A 10 6.07 -8.05 -30.56
C GLU A 10 4.55 -8.15 -30.66
N ASN A 11 4.04 -9.12 -31.42
CA ASN A 11 2.61 -9.35 -31.55
C ASN A 11 2.02 -9.81 -30.21
N PHE A 12 2.67 -10.76 -29.52
CA PHE A 12 2.25 -11.19 -28.20
C PHE A 12 2.16 -10.02 -27.20
N LEU A 13 3.13 -9.10 -27.23
CA LEU A 13 3.08 -7.90 -26.42
C LEU A 13 1.88 -7.01 -26.79
N LYS A 14 1.67 -6.72 -28.09
CA LYS A 14 0.57 -5.87 -28.58
C LYS A 14 -0.81 -6.46 -28.27
N ASP A 15 -0.94 -7.77 -28.27
CA ASP A 15 -2.22 -8.44 -28.00
C ASP A 15 -2.52 -8.51 -26.49
N ASN A 16 -1.50 -8.63 -25.65
CA ASN A 16 -1.67 -8.97 -24.24
C ASN A 16 -1.36 -7.82 -23.24
N TYR A 17 -0.76 -6.70 -23.68
CA TYR A 17 -0.34 -5.61 -22.76
C TYR A 17 -1.47 -5.03 -21.89
N LYS A 18 -2.72 -5.10 -22.36
CA LYS A 18 -3.91 -4.60 -21.65
C LYS A 18 -4.33 -5.49 -20.49
N TYR A 19 -4.14 -6.81 -20.61
CA TYR A 19 -4.68 -7.79 -19.68
C TYR A 19 -3.62 -8.40 -18.76
N MET A 20 -2.35 -8.38 -19.15
CA MET A 20 -1.25 -8.96 -18.39
C MET A 20 -0.31 -7.88 -17.81
N THR A 21 0.37 -8.20 -16.72
CA THR A 21 1.51 -7.42 -16.20
C THR A 21 2.73 -7.57 -17.12
N TYR A 22 3.61 -6.57 -17.11
CA TYR A 22 4.84 -6.66 -17.92
C TYR A 22 5.76 -7.79 -17.45
N LYS A 23 5.70 -8.15 -16.16
CA LYS A 23 6.34 -9.34 -15.61
C LYS A 23 5.79 -10.62 -16.22
N GLU A 24 4.48 -10.84 -16.20
CA GLU A 24 3.86 -12.04 -16.77
C GLU A 24 4.10 -12.16 -18.28
N ILE A 25 4.04 -11.03 -19.01
CA ILE A 25 4.38 -11.03 -20.44
C ILE A 25 5.84 -11.42 -20.62
N GLY A 26 6.75 -10.82 -19.85
CA GLY A 26 8.17 -11.12 -19.88
C GLY A 26 8.48 -12.60 -19.62
N GLU A 27 7.82 -13.21 -18.64
CA GLU A 27 7.93 -14.63 -18.36
C GLU A 27 7.49 -15.50 -19.55
N LYS A 28 6.43 -15.10 -20.28
CA LYS A 28 5.94 -15.83 -21.46
C LYS A 28 6.83 -15.71 -22.69
N ILE A 29 7.48 -14.56 -22.89
CA ILE A 29 8.34 -14.31 -24.06
C ILE A 29 9.84 -14.37 -23.73
N ASN A 30 10.19 -14.84 -22.54
CA ASN A 30 11.54 -14.91 -22.00
C ASN A 30 12.30 -13.57 -22.07
N LYS A 31 11.65 -12.49 -21.63
CA LYS A 31 12.21 -11.13 -21.49
C LYS A 31 12.04 -10.63 -20.07
N SER A 32 12.92 -9.73 -19.64
CA SER A 32 12.73 -9.05 -18.35
C SER A 32 11.55 -8.08 -18.41
N GLU A 33 10.89 -7.88 -17.28
CA GLU A 33 9.81 -6.90 -17.12
C GLU A 33 10.19 -5.51 -17.66
N ASN A 34 11.43 -5.07 -17.38
CA ASN A 34 11.94 -3.79 -17.84
C ASN A 34 12.08 -3.72 -19.37
N ALA A 35 12.52 -4.81 -20.02
CA ALA A 35 12.60 -4.86 -21.48
C ALA A 35 11.20 -4.78 -22.12
N VAL A 36 10.22 -5.48 -21.54
CA VAL A 36 8.82 -5.43 -21.97
C VAL A 36 8.25 -4.03 -21.80
N SER A 37 8.49 -3.38 -20.65
CA SER A 37 8.03 -2.01 -20.39
C SER A 37 8.60 -1.01 -21.41
N LYS A 38 9.90 -1.07 -21.69
CA LYS A 38 10.54 -0.20 -22.69
C LYS A 38 9.99 -0.43 -24.10
N LYS A 39 9.75 -1.69 -24.46
CA LYS A 39 9.19 -2.03 -25.78
C LYS A 39 7.73 -1.59 -25.90
N ALA A 40 6.93 -1.73 -24.84
CA ALA A 40 5.56 -1.22 -24.79
C ALA A 40 5.50 0.31 -24.92
N GLN A 41 6.44 1.03 -24.28
CA GLN A 41 6.58 2.48 -24.43
C GLN A 41 6.97 2.86 -25.87
N PHE A 42 7.89 2.14 -26.49
CA PHE A 42 8.26 2.35 -27.89
C PHE A 42 7.06 2.22 -28.85
N PHE A 43 6.15 1.28 -28.57
CA PHE A 43 4.90 1.11 -29.31
C PHE A 43 3.75 2.03 -28.85
N ASN A 44 3.99 2.95 -27.92
CA ASN A 44 2.97 3.83 -27.33
C ASN A 44 1.75 3.07 -26.77
N LEU A 45 1.96 1.87 -26.24
CA LEU A 45 0.91 1.02 -25.67
C LEU A 45 0.55 1.53 -24.27
N LYS A 46 -0.64 2.08 -24.11
CA LYS A 46 -1.14 2.58 -22.82
C LYS A 46 -1.94 1.50 -22.10
N LYS A 47 -1.46 1.05 -20.95
CA LYS A 47 -2.29 0.17 -20.09
C LYS A 47 -3.61 0.86 -19.80
N ILE A 48 -4.68 0.08 -19.82
CA ILE A 48 -5.94 0.52 -19.23
C ILE A 48 -5.59 0.86 -17.78
N GLU A 49 -5.93 2.07 -17.35
CA GLU A 49 -5.93 2.38 -15.92
C GLU A 49 -6.66 1.23 -15.25
N ARG A 50 -6.08 0.64 -14.20
CA ARG A 50 -6.80 -0.32 -13.37
C ARG A 50 -7.92 0.46 -12.67
N ASN A 51 -8.94 0.83 -13.43
CA ASN A 51 -10.20 1.29 -12.93
C ASN A 51 -10.65 0.23 -11.95
N LYS A 52 -10.89 0.69 -10.73
CA LYS A 52 -11.30 -0.06 -9.56
C LYS A 52 -12.16 -1.25 -9.99
N ILE A 53 -11.55 -2.43 -10.10
CA ILE A 53 -12.35 -3.65 -10.24
C ILE A 53 -13.09 -3.72 -8.92
N GLU A 54 -14.37 -3.35 -8.93
CA GLU A 54 -15.23 -3.51 -7.78
C GLU A 54 -15.23 -4.99 -7.44
N LEU A 55 -14.64 -5.30 -6.29
CA LEU A 55 -14.58 -6.68 -5.85
C LEU A 55 -16.00 -7.18 -5.63
N PRO A 56 -16.27 -8.49 -5.77
CA PRO A 56 -17.55 -9.04 -5.35
C PRO A 56 -17.89 -8.60 -3.93
N ARG A 57 -19.16 -8.25 -3.65
CA ARG A 57 -19.63 -7.70 -2.36
C ARG A 57 -19.10 -8.49 -1.16
N GLU A 58 -19.11 -9.82 -1.24
CA GLU A 58 -18.55 -10.70 -0.21
C GLU A 58 -17.06 -10.46 0.07
N THR A 59 -16.26 -10.25 -0.97
CA THR A 59 -14.83 -9.95 -0.83
C THR A 59 -14.61 -8.58 -0.21
N GLN A 60 -15.44 -7.59 -0.55
CA GLN A 60 -15.40 -6.27 0.08
C GLN A 60 -15.69 -6.38 1.59
N VAL A 61 -16.77 -7.07 1.96
CA VAL A 61 -17.17 -7.29 3.36
C VAL A 61 -16.08 -8.02 4.15
N ARG A 62 -15.52 -9.11 3.59
CA ARG A 62 -14.41 -9.84 4.25
C ARG A 62 -13.19 -8.95 4.49
N ARG A 63 -12.83 -8.12 3.50
CA ARG A 63 -11.70 -7.16 3.65
C ARG A 63 -11.98 -6.11 4.72
N GLU A 64 -13.21 -5.61 4.77
CA GLU A 64 -13.63 -4.64 5.78
C GLU A 64 -13.59 -5.25 7.20
N ILE A 65 -14.13 -6.45 7.37
CA ILE A 65 -14.08 -7.19 8.66
C ILE A 65 -12.62 -7.39 9.08
N ASN A 66 -11.75 -7.84 8.17
CA ASN A 66 -10.33 -8.01 8.45
C ASN A 66 -9.64 -6.67 8.82
N GLY A 67 -10.04 -5.58 8.17
CA GLY A 67 -9.58 -4.23 8.49
C GLY A 67 -9.97 -3.83 9.92
N ARG A 68 -11.26 -3.96 10.26
CA ARG A 68 -11.79 -3.67 11.61
C ARG A 68 -11.11 -4.53 12.68
N MET A 69 -10.94 -5.83 12.43
CA MET A 69 -10.24 -6.75 13.33
C MET A 69 -8.78 -6.35 13.55
N LYS A 70 -8.07 -5.92 12.49
CA LYS A 70 -6.71 -5.37 12.63
C LYS A 70 -6.74 -4.08 13.46
N MET A 71 -7.61 -3.12 13.15
CA MET A 71 -7.68 -1.87 13.91
C MET A 71 -7.88 -2.13 15.40
N LYS A 72 -8.83 -3.01 15.75
CA LYS A 72 -9.09 -3.43 17.14
C LYS A 72 -7.89 -4.12 17.79
N LYS A 73 -7.20 -5.01 17.05
CA LYS A 73 -5.99 -5.69 17.54
C LYS A 73 -4.88 -4.70 17.92
N TYR A 74 -4.75 -3.59 17.19
CA TYR A 74 -3.70 -2.59 17.42
C TYR A 74 -4.19 -1.34 18.17
N GLY A 75 -5.43 -1.35 18.70
CA GLY A 75 -6.03 -0.23 19.44
C GLY A 75 -6.31 1.03 18.60
N ILE A 76 -6.30 0.91 17.26
CA ILE A 76 -6.53 2.01 16.31
C ILE A 76 -8.04 2.23 16.07
N ASP A 77 -8.89 1.41 16.70
CA ASP A 77 -10.34 1.58 16.70
C ASP A 77 -10.82 2.75 17.57
N LYS A 78 -9.95 3.39 18.37
CA LYS A 78 -10.24 4.61 19.13
C LYS A 78 -10.76 5.75 18.27
N GLU A 79 -11.74 6.48 18.76
CA GLU A 79 -12.44 7.55 18.05
C GLU A 79 -11.88 8.94 18.37
N ILE A 80 -12.33 9.94 17.63
CA ILE A 80 -11.96 11.34 17.90
C ILE A 80 -12.51 11.73 19.28
N GLY A 81 -11.67 12.33 20.11
CA GLY A 81 -11.95 12.66 21.51
C GLY A 81 -11.38 11.66 22.51
N ASP A 82 -10.98 10.46 22.07
CA ASP A 82 -10.40 9.47 22.96
C ASP A 82 -8.97 9.84 23.38
N LYS A 83 -8.66 9.59 24.65
CA LYS A 83 -7.27 9.66 25.14
C LYS A 83 -6.46 8.49 24.60
N ALA A 84 -5.24 8.76 24.16
CA ALA A 84 -4.33 7.76 23.65
C ALA A 84 -2.90 7.99 24.15
N ILE A 85 -2.24 6.89 24.48
CA ILE A 85 -0.82 6.83 24.82
C ILE A 85 -0.16 6.04 23.69
N ILE A 86 0.68 6.70 22.89
CA ILE A 86 1.43 6.06 21.81
C ILE A 86 2.88 5.94 22.23
N LYS A 87 3.39 4.72 22.17
CA LYS A 87 4.81 4.42 22.30
C LYS A 87 5.41 4.17 20.93
N THR A 88 6.43 4.93 20.56
CA THR A 88 7.15 4.72 19.29
C THR A 88 8.58 4.27 19.46
N ARG A 89 9.03 3.46 18.50
CA ARG A 89 10.43 3.01 18.36
C ARG A 89 10.74 2.82 16.88
N TYR A 90 11.49 3.77 16.31
CA TYR A 90 11.87 3.76 14.89
C TYR A 90 13.13 2.93 14.56
N GLY A 91 13.79 2.38 15.57
CA GLY A 91 14.97 1.53 15.39
C GLY A 91 15.38 0.85 16.70
N LEU A 92 16.17 -0.23 16.60
CA LEU A 92 16.62 -1.02 17.76
C LEU A 92 17.42 -0.17 18.77
N LYS A 93 18.23 0.78 18.28
CA LYS A 93 19.05 1.70 19.09
C LYS A 93 18.39 3.06 19.34
N SER A 94 17.22 3.32 18.76
CA SER A 94 16.53 4.59 18.94
C SER A 94 15.86 4.64 20.33
N PRO A 95 15.86 5.81 21.00
CA PRO A 95 15.14 5.94 22.26
C PRO A 95 13.65 5.70 22.03
N ILE A 96 13.03 5.07 23.02
CA ILE A 96 11.56 4.93 23.07
C ILE A 96 11.00 6.33 23.30
N ARG A 97 10.04 6.74 22.48
CA ARG A 97 9.24 7.94 22.73
C ARG A 97 7.86 7.54 23.20
N ILE A 98 7.31 8.33 24.11
CA ILE A 98 5.95 8.17 24.62
C ILE A 98 5.23 9.49 24.38
N LEU A 99 4.11 9.41 23.68
CA LEU A 99 3.22 10.53 23.43
C LEU A 99 1.90 10.25 24.14
N GLU A 100 1.49 11.15 25.01
CA GLU A 100 0.17 11.15 25.61
C GLU A 100 -0.62 12.35 25.11
N GLY A 101 -1.88 12.12 24.77
CA GLY A 101 -2.77 13.17 24.31
C GLY A 101 -4.15 12.66 23.92
N GLU A 102 -4.88 13.53 23.22
CA GLU A 102 -6.23 13.26 22.73
C GLU A 102 -6.22 13.13 21.21
N ILE A 103 -7.01 12.19 20.69
CA ILE A 103 -7.17 12.02 19.24
C ILE A 103 -8.03 13.15 18.70
N ILE A 104 -7.44 14.02 17.88
CA ILE A 104 -8.14 15.18 17.29
C ILE A 104 -8.51 14.97 15.82
N PHE A 105 -7.91 13.99 15.16
CA PHE A 105 -8.18 13.67 13.77
C PHE A 105 -7.92 12.20 13.48
N LYS A 106 -8.80 11.61 12.66
CA LYS A 106 -8.68 10.22 12.19
C LYS A 106 -9.17 10.16 10.75
N SER A 107 -8.40 9.46 9.92
CA SER A 107 -8.70 9.23 8.51
C SER A 107 -8.53 7.74 8.18
N LYS A 108 -8.64 7.38 6.89
CA LYS A 108 -8.43 6.01 6.43
C LYS A 108 -7.03 5.45 6.75
N ASN A 109 -6.00 6.31 6.83
CA ASN A 109 -4.61 5.89 6.93
C ASN A 109 -3.83 6.58 8.05
N ILE A 110 -4.36 7.64 8.65
CA ILE A 110 -3.63 8.51 9.58
C ILE A 110 -4.51 8.79 10.81
N ILE A 111 -3.87 8.86 11.97
CA ILE A 111 -4.43 9.39 13.22
C ILE A 111 -3.54 10.51 13.73
N THR A 112 -4.13 11.56 14.28
CA THR A 112 -3.41 12.71 14.86
C THR A 112 -3.77 12.86 16.32
N ILE A 113 -2.74 12.95 17.15
CA ILE A 113 -2.85 13.19 18.58
C ILE A 113 -2.43 14.62 18.90
N GLN A 114 -3.25 15.31 19.67
CA GLN A 114 -2.91 16.56 20.34
C GLN A 114 -2.30 16.25 21.71
N SER A 115 -1.01 16.51 21.86
CA SER A 115 -0.36 16.53 23.17
C SER A 115 -0.37 17.95 23.75
N LYS A 116 0.27 18.16 24.91
CA LYS A 116 0.24 19.46 25.61
C LYS A 116 0.75 20.63 24.76
N ASN A 117 1.83 20.40 24.00
CA ASN A 117 2.55 21.47 23.30
C ASN A 117 2.54 21.36 21.78
N TYR A 118 2.12 20.22 21.21
CA TYR A 118 2.18 19.97 19.78
C TYR A 118 1.18 18.90 19.35
N LYS A 119 0.98 18.81 18.03
CA LYS A 119 0.20 17.77 17.36
C LYS A 119 1.17 16.83 16.65
N GLU A 120 0.93 15.54 16.72
CA GLU A 120 1.71 14.53 15.97
C GLU A 120 0.77 13.57 15.25
N SER A 121 1.12 13.22 14.02
CA SER A 121 0.32 12.33 13.17
C SER A 121 1.07 11.03 12.93
N PHE A 122 0.35 9.92 13.03
CA PHE A 122 0.86 8.57 12.83
C PHE A 122 0.08 7.90 11.72
N MET A 123 0.79 7.21 10.84
CA MET A 123 0.20 6.34 9.84
C MET A 123 -0.20 5.00 10.46
N PHE A 124 -1.34 4.45 10.05
CA PHE A 124 -1.79 3.12 10.47
C PHE A 124 -0.77 2.01 10.17
N SER A 125 0.03 2.19 9.11
CA SER A 125 1.13 1.29 8.78
C SER A 125 2.16 1.17 9.90
N GLU A 126 2.43 2.25 10.64
CA GLU A 126 3.42 2.26 11.73
C GLU A 126 2.97 1.39 12.91
N PHE A 127 1.65 1.31 13.14
CA PHE A 127 1.09 0.40 14.13
C PHE A 127 1.15 -1.05 13.65
N TYR A 128 0.85 -1.29 12.38
CA TYR A 128 0.92 -2.63 11.80
C TYR A 128 2.34 -3.20 11.74
N THR A 129 3.35 -2.35 11.58
CA THR A 129 4.77 -2.73 11.62
C THR A 129 5.35 -2.76 13.03
N GLY A 130 4.60 -2.29 14.04
CA GLY A 130 5.05 -2.22 15.44
C GLY A 130 6.02 -1.08 15.74
N GLN A 131 6.20 -0.13 14.81
CA GLN A 131 6.96 1.10 15.05
C GLN A 131 6.23 2.04 16.02
N ALA A 132 4.90 2.01 16.00
CA ALA A 132 4.02 2.65 16.96
C ALA A 132 3.16 1.60 17.66
N VAL A 133 2.94 1.75 18.96
CA VAL A 133 2.06 0.88 19.74
C VAL A 133 1.17 1.76 20.59
N LEU A 134 -0.13 1.54 20.48
CA LEU A 134 -1.12 2.19 21.34
C LEU A 134 -1.23 1.36 22.63
N ILE A 135 -0.97 2.01 23.77
CA ILE A 135 -1.00 1.42 25.12
C ILE A 135 -2.37 1.67 25.75
#